data_AF-A0A2P5MA22-F1
#
_entry.id   AF-A0A2P5MA22-F1
#
_cell.length_a   1.000
_cell.length_b   1.000
_cell.length_c   1.000
_cell.angle_alpha   90.00
_cell.angle_beta   90.00
_cell.angle_gamma   90.00
#
_symmetry.space_group_name_H-M   'P 1'
#
loop_
_entity.id
_entity.type
_entity.pdbx_description
1 polymer ?
#
loop_
_entity_poly.entity_id
_entity_poly.type
_entity_poly.pdbx_seq_one_letter_code
_entity_poly.pdbx_strand_id
1 'polypeptide(L)'
;MTAVDLRVAQRPNAPMTTYRYDEYDSAFVRERVAEFREQVRRRLSGALTEEEFRPFRLMNGLYLQLHAYMLRVAIPYGTLTARQMRRLADIADRWDKGYGHFTTRQNLQYNWPKLVDTPDILESLADVEMHAIQTSGNCIRNVTAD
;
A
#
# COMPACT_ATOMS: atom_id res chain seq x y z
N MET A 1 -33.27 1.22 25.32
CA MET A 1 -32.41 0.69 24.23
C MET A 1 -31.37 1.75 23.93
N THR A 2 -30.31 1.82 24.75
CA THR A 2 -29.21 2.77 24.57
C THR A 2 -28.11 2.08 23.78
N ALA A 3 -27.69 2.71 22.69
CA ALA A 3 -26.59 2.26 21.85
C ALA A 3 -25.32 2.08 22.69
N VAL A 4 -24.72 0.90 22.59
CA VAL A 4 -23.37 0.65 23.10
C VAL A 4 -22.42 1.40 22.17
N ASP A 5 -21.90 2.52 22.63
CA ASP A 5 -20.87 3.29 21.95
C ASP A 5 -19.57 2.46 21.93
N LEU A 6 -19.27 1.82 20.79
CA LEU A 6 -18.09 0.99 20.54
C LEU A 6 -16.84 1.84 20.21
N ARG A 7 -16.77 3.09 20.67
CA ARG A 7 -15.50 3.83 20.69
C ARG A 7 -14.59 3.14 21.68
N VAL A 8 -13.73 2.25 21.17
CA VAL A 8 -12.54 1.76 21.86
C VAL A 8 -11.79 2.98 22.38
N ALA A 9 -11.96 3.27 23.67
CA ALA A 9 -11.25 4.34 24.34
C ALA A 9 -9.75 4.09 24.14
N GLN A 10 -9.08 4.99 23.41
CA GLN A 10 -7.62 4.98 23.32
C GLN A 10 -7.09 5.08 24.74
N ARG A 11 -6.37 4.04 25.18
CA ARG A 11 -5.73 4.04 26.50
C ARG A 11 -4.73 5.21 26.54
N PRO A 12 -4.85 6.15 27.48
CA PRO A 12 -4.12 7.43 27.43
C PRO A 12 -2.61 7.33 27.69
N ASN A 13 -2.01 6.13 27.64
CA ASN A 13 -0.58 5.93 27.87
C ASN A 13 -0.03 4.60 27.33
N ALA A 14 -0.63 4.02 26.29
CA ALA A 14 0.02 2.92 25.58
C ALA A 14 1.21 3.48 24.79
N PRO A 15 2.42 2.86 24.85
CA PRO A 15 3.53 3.30 24.01
C PRO A 15 3.06 3.27 22.54
N MET A 16 3.24 4.37 21.81
CA MET A 16 2.94 4.42 20.38
C MET A 16 3.84 3.40 19.68
N THR A 17 3.33 2.19 19.52
CA THR A 17 4.10 1.03 19.05
C THR A 17 4.31 1.07 17.54
N THR A 18 3.65 2.02 16.86
CA THR A 18 3.71 2.22 15.41
C THR A 18 3.51 3.71 15.14
N TYR A 19 4.21 4.23 14.13
CA TYR A 19 4.01 5.61 13.66
C TYR A 19 2.56 5.83 13.23
N ARG A 20 1.94 6.90 13.71
CA ARG A 20 0.57 7.29 13.36
C ARG A 20 0.62 8.48 12.41
N TYR A 21 -0.13 8.40 11.32
CA TYR A 21 -0.16 9.48 10.34
C TYR A 21 -0.87 10.69 10.94
N ASP A 22 -0.31 11.86 10.71
CA ASP A 22 -1.03 13.10 10.90
C ASP A 22 -1.88 13.43 9.65
N GLU A 23 -2.51 14.61 9.66
CA GLU A 23 -3.33 15.06 8.55
C GLU A 23 -2.50 15.27 7.27
N TYR A 24 -1.25 15.70 7.41
CA TYR A 24 -0.35 15.94 6.29
C TYR A 24 0.06 14.62 5.63
N ASP A 25 0.50 13.64 6.41
CA ASP A 25 0.84 12.30 5.93
C ASP A 25 -0.33 11.62 5.21
N SER A 26 -1.51 11.67 5.83
CA SER A 26 -2.73 11.10 5.26
C SER A 26 -3.09 11.80 3.94
N ALA A 27 -3.04 13.13 3.90
CA ALA A 27 -3.33 13.90 2.68
C ALA A 27 -2.32 13.59 1.58
N PHE A 28 -1.02 13.56 1.90
CA PHE A 28 0.05 13.25 0.97
C PHE A 28 -0.12 11.86 0.33
N VAL A 29 -0.38 10.83 1.15
CA VAL A 29 -0.58 9.46 0.62
C VAL A 29 -1.80 9.42 -0.28
N ARG A 30 -2.92 10.04 0.09
CA ARG A 30 -4.14 10.04 -0.74
C ARG A 30 -3.97 10.82 -2.04
N GLU A 31 -3.25 11.95 -2.03
CA GLU A 31 -2.90 12.68 -3.25
C GLU A 31 -2.07 11.81 -4.20
N ARG A 32 -1.07 11.11 -3.66
CA ARG A 32 -0.23 10.18 -4.44
C ARG A 32 -1.04 9.01 -5.03
N VAL A 33 -2.05 8.52 -4.32
CA VAL A 33 -2.99 7.52 -4.87
C VAL A 33 -3.81 8.10 -6.01
N ALA A 34 -4.37 9.30 -5.85
CA ALA A 34 -5.14 9.97 -6.90
C ALA A 34 -4.30 10.24 -8.15
N GLU A 35 -3.07 10.70 -7.99
CA GLU A 35 -2.10 10.90 -9.06
C GLU A 35 -1.83 9.58 -9.81
N PHE A 36 -1.55 8.49 -9.07
CA PHE A 36 -1.29 7.19 -9.68
C PHE A 36 -2.52 6.62 -10.39
N ARG A 37 -3.73 6.85 -9.87
CA ARG A 37 -4.99 6.47 -10.53
C ARG A 37 -5.11 7.09 -11.91
N GLU A 38 -4.78 8.37 -12.03
CA GLU A 38 -4.80 9.07 -13.32
C GLU A 38 -3.72 8.53 -14.27
N GLN A 39 -2.52 8.24 -13.76
CA GLN A 39 -1.45 7.62 -14.55
C GLN A 39 -1.84 6.23 -15.07
N VAL A 40 -2.51 5.41 -14.25
CA VAL A 40 -3.07 4.11 -14.65
C VAL A 40 -4.16 4.30 -15.71
N ARG A 41 -5.08 5.26 -15.53
CA ARG A 41 -6.13 5.57 -16.52
C ARG A 41 -5.53 5.91 -17.89
N ARG A 42 -4.52 6.78 -17.92
CA ARG A 42 -3.80 7.15 -19.16
C ARG A 42 -3.06 5.97 -19.78
N ARG A 43 -2.46 5.11 -18.95
CA ARG A 43 -1.80 3.87 -19.42
C ARG A 43 -2.80 2.91 -20.08
N LEU A 44 -3.98 2.76 -19.49
CA LEU A 44 -5.05 1.90 -20.00
C LEU A 44 -5.68 2.46 -21.28
N SER A 45 -5.78 3.78 -21.42
CA SER A 45 -6.30 4.41 -22.64
C SER A 45 -5.27 4.49 -23.79
N GLY A 46 -4.02 4.11 -23.54
CA GLY A 46 -2.92 4.26 -24.50
C GLY A 46 -2.35 5.67 -24.61
N ALA A 47 -2.82 6.62 -23.79
CA ALA A 47 -2.29 8.00 -23.74
C ALA A 47 -0.96 8.11 -22.98
N LEU A 48 -0.49 6.99 -22.41
CA LEU A 48 0.81 6.84 -21.78
C LEU A 48 1.37 5.47 -22.20
N THR A 49 2.54 5.47 -22.84
CA THR A 49 3.20 4.23 -23.26
C THR A 49 3.73 3.45 -22.05
N GLU A 50 4.07 2.16 -22.22
CA GLU A 50 4.68 1.39 -21.12
C GLU A 50 6.02 1.98 -20.68
N GLU A 51 6.81 2.52 -21.61
CA GLU A 51 8.10 3.12 -21.29
C GLU A 51 7.95 4.39 -20.43
N GLU A 52 7.02 5.26 -20.79
CA GLU A 52 6.69 6.46 -20.01
C GLU A 52 6.02 6.11 -18.68
N PHE A 53 5.23 5.03 -18.64
CA PHE A 53 4.57 4.57 -17.42
C PHE A 53 5.51 3.88 -16.44
N ARG A 54 6.57 3.25 -16.93
CA ARG A 54 7.56 2.51 -16.14
C ARG A 54 8.03 3.26 -14.88
N PRO A 55 8.52 4.52 -14.93
CA PRO A 55 8.94 5.23 -13.73
C PRO A 55 7.79 5.40 -12.72
N PHE A 56 6.58 5.72 -13.19
CA PHE A 56 5.42 5.94 -12.30
C PHE A 56 5.03 4.66 -11.56
N ARG A 57 4.90 3.53 -12.26
CA ARG A 57 4.57 2.26 -11.60
C ARG A 57 5.65 1.82 -10.63
N LEU A 58 6.93 2.02 -10.97
CA LEU A 58 8.03 1.66 -10.08
C LEU A 58 8.07 2.55 -8.82
N MET A 59 7.76 3.83 -8.90
CA MET A 59 7.69 4.70 -7.71
C MET A 59 6.52 4.35 -6.77
N ASN A 60 5.51 3.65 -7.27
CA ASN A 60 4.35 3.16 -6.52
C ASN A 60 4.43 1.65 -6.20
N GLY A 61 5.63 1.07 -6.28
CA GLY A 61 5.85 -0.31 -5.85
C GLY A 61 5.36 -1.39 -6.81
N LEU A 62 5.01 -1.02 -8.04
CA LEU A 62 4.37 -1.89 -9.03
C LEU A 62 5.34 -2.33 -10.13
N TYR A 63 5.78 -3.59 -10.06
CA TYR A 63 6.62 -4.25 -11.06
C TYR A 63 5.77 -5.04 -12.06
N LEU A 64 6.09 -4.94 -13.35
CA LEU A 64 5.59 -5.88 -14.36
C LEU A 64 6.53 -7.10 -14.40
N GLN A 65 6.02 -8.27 -14.01
CA GLN A 65 6.66 -9.56 -14.22
C GLN A 65 6.21 -10.15 -15.56
N LEU A 66 6.74 -11.31 -15.94
CA LEU A 66 6.43 -11.95 -17.23
C LEU A 66 4.92 -12.17 -17.45
N HIS A 67 4.17 -12.46 -16.39
CA HIS A 67 2.75 -12.87 -16.50
C HIS A 67 1.78 -11.96 -15.75
N ALA A 68 2.24 -11.10 -14.85
CA ALA A 68 1.38 -10.32 -13.98
C ALA A 68 2.11 -9.11 -13.39
N TYR A 69 1.36 -8.21 -12.76
CA TYR A 69 1.96 -7.19 -11.93
C TYR A 69 2.20 -7.70 -10.51
N MET A 70 3.31 -7.26 -9.95
CA MET A 70 3.71 -7.46 -8.58
C MET A 70 3.64 -6.13 -7.86
N LEU A 71 2.90 -6.06 -6.76
CA LEU A 71 2.79 -4.87 -5.91
C LEU A 71 3.49 -5.12 -4.58
N ARG A 72 4.43 -4.25 -4.21
CA ARG A 72 5.14 -4.32 -2.94
C ARG A 72 4.71 -3.20 -2.00
N VAL A 73 4.18 -3.60 -0.84
CA VAL A 73 3.74 -2.73 0.25
C VAL A 73 4.92 -2.43 1.18
N ALA A 74 5.02 -1.19 1.63
CA ALA A 74 6.03 -0.75 2.59
C ALA A 74 5.60 -1.13 4.01
N ILE A 75 6.52 -1.71 4.78
CA ILE A 75 6.33 -1.98 6.21
C ILE A 75 7.59 -1.50 6.94
N PRO A 76 7.64 -0.20 7.30
CA PRO A 76 8.78 0.37 8.01
C PRO A 76 9.05 -0.37 9.32
N TYR A 77 10.32 -0.66 9.56
CA TYR A 77 10.80 -1.38 10.74
C TYR A 77 10.20 -2.80 10.91
N GLY A 78 9.48 -3.31 9.91
CA GLY A 78 8.73 -4.57 10.02
C GLY A 78 7.58 -4.55 11.02
N THR A 79 7.14 -3.38 11.47
CA THR A 79 6.09 -3.25 12.50
C THR A 79 4.70 -3.12 11.89
N LEU A 80 3.73 -3.85 12.44
CA LEU A 80 2.34 -3.85 11.99
C LEU A 80 1.38 -3.88 13.18
N THR A 81 0.29 -3.13 13.06
CA THR A 81 -0.86 -3.27 13.93
C THR A 81 -1.79 -4.40 13.45
N ALA A 82 -2.62 -4.94 14.34
CA ALA A 82 -3.62 -5.94 13.96
C ALA A 82 -4.63 -5.41 12.92
N ARG A 83 -4.89 -4.09 12.90
CA ARG A 83 -5.75 -3.43 11.90
C ARG A 83 -5.12 -3.48 10.51
N GLN A 84 -3.83 -3.15 10.42
CA GLN A 84 -3.05 -3.22 9.17
C GLN A 84 -2.97 -4.67 8.68
N MET A 85 -2.69 -5.63 9.56
CA MET A 85 -2.62 -7.05 9.16
C MET A 85 -3.95 -7.57 8.60
N ARG A 86 -5.09 -7.21 9.20
CA ARG A 86 -6.42 -7.55 8.66
C ARG A 86 -6.65 -6.94 7.28
N ARG A 87 -6.20 -5.71 7.07
CA ARG A 87 -6.32 -5.05 5.76
C ARG A 87 -5.44 -5.74 4.70
N LEU A 88 -4.23 -6.15 5.04
CA LEU A 88 -3.37 -6.91 4.13
C LEU A 88 -4.01 -8.26 3.75
N ALA A 89 -4.70 -8.92 4.67
CA ALA A 89 -5.45 -10.14 4.37
C ALA A 89 -6.63 -9.87 3.41
N ASP A 90 -7.45 -8.85 3.68
CA ASP A 90 -8.56 -8.42 2.79
C ASP A 90 -8.06 -8.10 1.37
N ILE A 91 -6.90 -7.43 1.25
CA ILE A 91 -6.30 -7.15 -0.05
C ILE A 91 -5.90 -8.44 -0.78
N ALA A 92 -5.30 -9.40 -0.06
CA ALA A 92 -4.88 -10.67 -0.61
C ALA A 92 -6.07 -11.47 -1.18
N ASP A 93 -7.20 -11.47 -0.46
CA ASP A 93 -8.41 -12.19 -0.86
C ASP A 93 -9.11 -11.54 -2.05
N ARG A 94 -9.13 -10.19 -2.11
CA ARG A 94 -9.86 -9.45 -3.15
C ARG A 94 -9.12 -9.29 -4.47
N TRP A 95 -7.81 -9.02 -4.41
CA TRP A 95 -7.04 -8.60 -5.59
C TRP A 95 -5.80 -9.45 -5.87
N ASP A 96 -5.52 -10.44 -5.03
CA ASP A 96 -4.49 -11.44 -5.28
C ASP A 96 -5.16 -12.84 -5.27
N LYS A 97 -4.49 -13.87 -4.77
CA LYS A 97 -4.96 -15.26 -4.73
C LYS A 97 -5.11 -15.78 -3.29
N GLY A 98 -5.38 -14.90 -2.34
CA GLY A 98 -5.53 -15.23 -0.91
C GLY A 98 -4.20 -15.39 -0.17
N TYR A 99 -3.08 -14.92 -0.73
CA TYR A 99 -1.79 -14.93 -0.04
C TYR A 99 -0.94 -13.69 -0.36
N GLY A 100 -0.05 -13.36 0.57
CA GLY A 100 0.98 -12.34 0.42
C GLY A 100 2.33 -12.88 0.90
N HIS A 101 3.43 -12.32 0.38
CA HIS A 101 4.78 -12.79 0.71
C HIS A 101 5.51 -11.76 1.53
N PHE A 102 5.91 -12.14 2.73
CA PHE A 102 6.91 -11.37 3.45
C PHE A 102 8.27 -11.50 2.76
N THR A 103 8.96 -10.37 2.66
CA THR A 103 10.26 -10.28 2.00
C THR A 103 11.38 -10.24 3.03
N THR A 104 12.61 -10.48 2.60
CA THR A 104 13.81 -10.35 3.44
C THR A 104 14.08 -8.92 3.93
N ARG A 105 13.34 -7.92 3.41
CA ARG A 105 13.38 -6.52 3.85
C ARG A 105 12.12 -6.13 4.62
N GLN A 106 11.45 -7.10 5.24
CA GLN A 106 10.27 -6.93 6.09
C GLN A 106 9.03 -6.33 5.39
N ASN A 107 9.06 -6.08 4.08
CA ASN A 107 7.88 -5.69 3.28
C ASN A 107 6.94 -6.88 3.01
N LEU A 108 5.75 -6.59 2.48
CA LEU A 108 4.83 -7.58 1.93
C LEU A 108 4.63 -7.39 0.41
N GLN A 109 4.51 -8.49 -0.33
CA GLN A 109 4.35 -8.51 -1.78
C GLN A 109 3.17 -9.35 -2.24
N TYR A 110 2.38 -8.77 -3.15
CA TYR A 110 1.35 -9.39 -3.97
C TYR A 110 1.89 -9.61 -5.39
N ASN A 111 1.48 -10.69 -6.07
CA ASN A 111 2.03 -11.10 -7.37
C ASN A 111 0.99 -11.17 -8.51
N TRP A 112 -0.30 -11.04 -8.18
CA TRP A 112 -1.38 -11.17 -9.14
C TRP A 112 -2.32 -9.96 -9.30
N PRO A 113 -2.06 -8.75 -8.74
CA PRO A 113 -2.88 -7.59 -9.06
C PRO A 113 -3.02 -7.32 -10.57
N LYS A 114 -4.23 -7.00 -11.00
CA LYS A 114 -4.45 -6.42 -12.34
C LYS A 114 -4.15 -4.93 -12.28
N LEU A 115 -3.55 -4.38 -13.34
CA LEU A 115 -3.19 -2.95 -13.41
C LEU A 115 -4.36 -2.02 -13.03
N VAL A 116 -5.55 -2.28 -13.57
CA VAL A 116 -6.75 -1.46 -13.35
C VAL A 116 -7.16 -1.38 -11.87
N ASP A 117 -6.87 -2.43 -11.09
CA ASP A 117 -7.26 -2.51 -9.68
C ASP A 117 -6.19 -1.90 -8.75
N THR A 118 -4.97 -1.68 -9.24
CA THR A 118 -3.85 -1.22 -8.40
C THR A 118 -4.11 0.09 -7.65
N PRO A 119 -4.80 1.11 -8.21
CA PRO A 119 -5.13 2.31 -7.45
C PRO A 119 -6.08 2.04 -6.27
N ASP A 120 -7.01 1.09 -6.41
CA ASP A 120 -7.94 0.73 -5.33
C ASP A 120 -7.24 -0.03 -4.20
N ILE A 121 -6.24 -0.85 -4.55
CA ILE A 121 -5.38 -1.50 -3.55
C ILE A 121 -4.63 -0.44 -2.74
N LEU A 122 -4.06 0.57 -3.40
CA LEU A 122 -3.33 1.65 -2.72
C LEU A 122 -4.25 2.52 -1.85
N GLU A 123 -5.47 2.81 -2.28
CA GLU A 123 -6.48 3.50 -1.47
C GLU A 123 -6.82 2.68 -0.21
N SER A 124 -7.00 1.37 -0.37
CA SER A 124 -7.30 0.44 0.71
C SER A 124 -6.18 0.36 1.76
N LEU A 125 -4.91 0.50 1.32
CA LEU A 125 -3.75 0.65 2.21
C LEU A 125 -3.76 2.00 2.93
N ALA A 126 -4.08 3.09 2.23
CA ALA A 126 -4.13 4.44 2.81
C ALA A 126 -5.13 4.54 3.97
N ASP A 127 -6.26 3.81 3.90
CA ASP A 127 -7.26 3.73 4.98
C ASP A 127 -6.70 3.16 6.30
N VAL A 128 -5.57 2.46 6.25
CA VAL A 128 -4.89 1.90 7.42
C VAL A 128 -3.47 2.45 7.62
N GLU A 129 -3.21 3.65 7.11
CA GLU A 129 -1.93 4.35 7.28
C GLU A 129 -0.76 3.53 6.70
N MET A 130 -0.95 2.99 5.49
CA MET A 130 0.06 2.22 4.75
C MET A 130 0.20 2.73 3.32
N HIS A 131 1.34 2.45 2.68
CA HIS A 131 1.62 2.82 1.29
C HIS A 131 2.53 1.82 0.57
N ALA A 132 2.69 2.00 -0.74
CA ALA A 132 3.68 1.30 -1.57
C ALA A 132 4.75 2.23 -2.17
N ILE A 133 4.75 3.50 -1.76
CA ILE A 133 5.70 4.52 -2.22
C ILE A 133 7.14 4.05 -1.97
N GLN A 134 7.98 4.17 -3.01
CA GLN A 134 9.42 3.92 -2.95
C GLN A 134 9.84 2.50 -2.49
N THR A 135 8.97 1.49 -2.64
CA THR A 135 9.34 0.09 -2.38
C THR A 135 10.13 -0.55 -3.53
N SER A 136 10.29 0.19 -4.63
CA SER A 136 10.79 -0.20 -5.95
C SER A 136 11.49 1.00 -6.62
N GLY A 137 12.00 0.87 -7.84
CA GLY A 137 12.66 1.98 -8.54
C GLY A 137 14.04 2.40 -7.99
N ASN A 138 14.62 3.47 -8.54
CA ASN A 138 15.97 3.95 -8.18
C ASN A 138 15.90 4.97 -7.03
N CYS A 139 15.58 4.49 -5.83
CA CYS A 139 15.44 5.32 -4.63
C CYS A 139 15.85 4.54 -3.37
N ILE A 140 15.84 5.23 -2.23
CA ILE A 140 15.93 4.60 -0.91
C ILE A 140 14.75 3.65 -0.75
N ARG A 141 15.02 2.44 -0.25
CA ARG A 141 14.03 1.38 -0.03
C ARG A 141 13.64 1.30 1.44
N ASN A 142 12.81 0.32 1.79
CA ASN A 142 12.35 0.11 3.16
C ASN A 142 13.49 0.11 4.19
N VAL A 143 13.24 0.77 5.33
CA VAL A 143 14.13 0.80 6.49
C VAL A 143 13.70 -0.32 7.44
N THR A 144 14.65 -1.17 7.83
CA THR A 144 14.42 -2.33 8.70
C THR A 144 15.07 -2.09 10.07
N ALA A 145 14.49 -2.67 11.13
CA ALA A 145 15.03 -2.63 12.49
C ALA A 145 14.82 -3.98 13.19
N ASP A 146 15.51 -4.16 14.31
CA ASP A 146 15.48 -5.32 15.21
C ASP A 146 14.46 -5.19 16.36
#